data_AF-A0A8D0KSX7-F1
#
_entry.id   AF-A0A8D0KSX7-F1
#
_cell.length_a   1.000
_cell.length_b   1.000
_cell.length_c   1.000
_cell.angle_alpha   90.00
_cell.angle_beta   90.00
_cell.angle_gamma   90.00
#
_symmetry.space_group_name_H-M   'P 1'
#
loop_
_entity.id
_entity.type
_entity.pdbx_description
1 polymer ?
#
loop_
_entity_poly.entity_id
_entity_poly.type
_entity_poly.pdbx_seq_one_letter_code
_entity_poly.pdbx_strand_id
1 'polypeptide(L)'
;SEAKDHVVNVTGSSPQKFEAALHWILNSNKDLGIWLKGRDLSEPVTRMEEVFCLESAHPQMGLGCRFRRAVVTAIMNLFLFFWSLITLWGILIFLRYRWRKMEEEEQAMYEMVKKIIAVVQDHYKEWERNLERYPYVGIFHVRDSLIPPQSRKKMKRVWERAVDFLASNESRIQTESHRVAGEDMLVWRWTQPSYFSDSEH
;
A
#
# COMPACT_ATOMS: atom_id res chain seq x y z
N SER A 1 -23.33 49.14 37.25
CA SER A 1 -22.75 47.97 36.57
C SER A 1 -21.51 47.57 37.34
N GLU A 2 -21.35 46.27 37.64
CA GLU A 2 -20.27 45.74 38.49
C GLU A 2 -18.86 46.15 37.99
N ALA A 3 -18.70 46.32 36.68
CA ALA A 3 -17.48 46.85 36.06
C ALA A 3 -17.18 48.33 36.38
N LYS A 4 -18.21 49.19 36.49
CA LYS A 4 -18.04 50.62 36.84
C LYS A 4 -17.52 50.75 38.27
N ASP A 5 -18.08 49.98 39.19
CA ASP A 5 -17.67 49.99 40.59
C ASP A 5 -16.26 49.40 40.77
N HIS A 6 -15.92 48.36 40.00
CA HIS A 6 -14.59 47.75 40.05
C HIS A 6 -13.49 48.67 39.48
N VAL A 7 -13.77 49.44 38.43
CA VAL A 7 -12.80 50.39 37.85
C VAL A 7 -12.62 51.64 38.72
N VAL A 8 -13.70 52.15 39.32
CA VAL A 8 -13.65 53.28 40.26
C VAL A 8 -12.82 52.93 41.51
N ASN A 9 -12.99 51.71 42.03
CA ASN A 9 -12.26 51.24 43.21
C ASN A 9 -10.77 50.99 42.92
N VAL A 10 -10.42 50.51 41.73
CA VAL A 10 -9.02 50.20 41.35
C VAL A 10 -8.23 51.45 40.94
N THR A 11 -8.88 52.44 40.32
CA THR A 11 -8.17 53.57 39.67
C THR A 11 -8.24 54.87 40.47
N GLY A 12 -9.10 54.94 41.51
CA GLY A 12 -9.29 56.14 42.33
C GLY A 12 -9.76 57.39 41.55
N SER A 13 -10.24 57.20 40.32
CA SER A 13 -10.59 58.29 39.40
C SER A 13 -12.07 58.68 39.54
N SER A 14 -12.37 59.98 39.36
CA SER A 14 -13.76 60.45 39.47
C SER A 14 -14.64 59.82 38.38
N PRO A 15 -15.88 59.41 38.72
CA PRO A 15 -16.75 58.68 37.80
C PRO A 15 -17.06 59.45 36.52
N GLN A 16 -17.01 60.79 36.58
CA GLN A 16 -17.20 61.69 35.44
C GLN A 16 -16.11 61.56 34.38
N LYS A 17 -14.85 61.32 34.77
CA LYS A 17 -13.75 61.15 33.80
C LYS A 17 -13.87 59.84 33.03
N PHE A 18 -14.32 58.79 33.71
CA PHE A 18 -14.58 57.49 33.09
C PHE A 18 -15.73 57.58 32.08
N GLU A 19 -16.83 58.25 32.45
CA GLU A 19 -17.98 58.46 31.58
C GLU A 19 -17.64 59.34 30.37
N ALA A 20 -16.84 60.40 30.56
CA ALA A 20 -16.33 61.22 29.47
C ALA A 20 -15.42 60.44 28.51
N ALA A 21 -14.58 59.55 29.02
CA ALA A 21 -13.74 58.68 28.19
C ALA A 21 -14.58 57.66 27.39
N LEU A 22 -15.60 57.07 28.01
CA LEU A 22 -16.52 56.13 27.35
C LEU A 22 -17.33 56.84 26.25
N HIS A 23 -17.81 58.05 26.54
CA HIS A 23 -18.48 58.91 25.57
C HIS A 23 -17.57 59.32 24.41
N TRP A 24 -16.31 59.63 24.69
CA TRP A 24 -15.34 59.92 23.64
C TRP A 24 -15.08 58.70 22.75
N ILE A 25 -14.91 57.51 23.33
CA ILE A 25 -14.67 56.27 22.58
C ILE A 25 -15.88 55.95 21.68
N LEU A 26 -17.10 56.09 22.18
CA LEU A 26 -18.32 55.77 21.44
C LEU A 26 -18.59 56.73 20.27
N ASN A 27 -18.17 57.99 20.42
CA ASN A 27 -18.31 59.02 19.38
C ASN A 27 -17.09 59.10 18.45
N SER A 28 -15.98 58.42 18.78
CA SER A 28 -14.79 58.40 17.95
C SER A 28 -14.93 57.35 16.86
N ASN A 29 -15.13 57.77 15.62
CA ASN A 29 -15.10 56.91 14.43
C ASN A 29 -13.65 56.55 14.08
N LYS A 30 -12.97 55.84 14.99
CA LYS A 30 -11.63 55.29 14.83
C LYS A 30 -11.64 53.87 15.36
N ASP A 31 -11.09 52.93 14.60
CA ASP A 31 -10.89 51.54 15.04
C ASP A 31 -9.86 51.51 16.18
N LEU A 32 -10.34 51.64 17.41
CA LEU A 32 -9.52 51.63 18.62
C LEU A 32 -9.15 50.19 19.07
N GLY A 33 -9.54 49.16 18.30
CA GLY A 33 -9.26 47.75 18.60
C GLY A 33 -9.99 47.20 19.83
N ILE A 34 -10.98 47.93 20.33
CA ILE A 34 -11.80 47.59 21.50
C ILE A 34 -13.26 47.61 21.05
N TRP A 35 -13.93 46.47 21.11
CA TRP A 35 -15.37 46.38 20.84
C TRP A 35 -16.15 46.43 22.16
N LEU A 36 -17.13 47.33 22.25
CA LEU A 36 -18.07 47.38 23.37
C LEU A 36 -19.18 46.35 23.13
N LYS A 37 -19.34 45.38 24.03
CA LYS A 37 -20.37 44.34 23.92
C LYS A 37 -21.52 44.64 24.88
N GLY A 38 -22.69 44.90 24.30
CA GLY A 38 -23.97 44.96 25.02
C GLY A 38 -24.42 43.57 25.48
N ARG A 39 -25.36 43.51 26.42
CA ARG A 39 -25.83 42.25 27.01
C ARG A 39 -26.63 41.37 26.03
N ASP A 40 -27.20 41.94 24.97
CA ASP A 40 -27.97 41.21 23.95
C ASP A 40 -27.42 41.39 22.52
N LEU A 41 -27.37 40.28 21.78
CA LEU A 41 -26.50 40.05 20.63
C LEU A 41 -27.00 40.62 19.28
N SER A 42 -27.97 41.55 19.23
CA SER A 42 -28.67 41.84 17.96
C SER A 42 -29.07 43.29 17.64
N GLU A 43 -28.72 44.31 18.42
CA GLU A 43 -28.98 45.71 18.01
C GLU A 43 -27.84 46.67 18.41
N PRO A 44 -27.52 47.69 17.58
CA PRO A 44 -26.46 48.65 17.87
C PRO A 44 -26.87 49.61 19.00
N VAL A 45 -26.21 49.44 20.14
CA VAL A 45 -26.50 50.16 21.39
C VAL A 45 -26.11 51.64 21.29
N THR A 46 -27.09 52.53 21.42
CA THR A 46 -26.96 54.00 21.39
C THR A 46 -27.00 54.65 22.78
N ARG A 47 -26.95 53.88 23.88
CA ARG A 47 -26.99 54.42 25.26
C ARG A 47 -25.95 53.77 26.19
N MET A 48 -25.29 54.60 27.00
CA MET A 48 -24.09 54.32 27.82
C MET A 48 -24.28 53.34 28.99
N GLU A 49 -25.49 52.89 29.26
CA GLU A 49 -25.82 52.19 30.51
C GLU A 49 -25.72 50.65 30.39
N GLU A 50 -25.47 50.12 29.19
CA GLU A 50 -25.52 48.68 28.90
C GLU A 50 -24.19 48.08 28.41
N VAL A 51 -23.07 48.75 28.70
CA VAL A 51 -21.74 48.22 28.39
C VAL A 51 -21.31 47.28 29.53
N PHE A 52 -21.42 45.97 29.31
CA PHE A 52 -21.08 44.98 30.33
C PHE A 52 -19.63 44.49 30.23
N CYS A 53 -19.04 44.41 29.03
CA CYS A 53 -17.64 44.00 28.84
C CYS A 53 -16.99 44.70 27.64
N LEU A 54 -15.69 45.01 27.79
CA LEU A 54 -14.81 45.44 26.69
C LEU A 54 -14.09 44.19 26.16
N GLU A 55 -14.35 43.82 24.90
CA GLU A 55 -13.69 42.68 24.26
C GLU A 55 -12.59 43.23 23.34
N SER A 56 -11.33 42.89 23.61
CA SER A 56 -10.22 43.32 22.76
C SER A 56 -10.30 42.59 21.43
N ALA A 57 -10.36 43.33 20.32
CA ALA A 57 -10.40 42.78 18.96
C ALA A 57 -9.07 42.13 18.53
N HIS A 58 -8.03 42.24 19.36
CA HIS A 58 -6.74 41.58 19.15
C HIS A 58 -6.37 40.79 20.41
N PRO A 59 -6.56 39.46 20.44
CA PRO A 59 -5.86 38.65 21.42
C PRO A 59 -4.37 38.80 21.09
N GLN A 60 -3.66 39.58 21.90
CA GLN A 60 -2.18 39.59 21.92
C GLN A 60 -1.73 38.21 22.43
N MET A 61 -1.85 37.20 21.58
CA MET A 61 -1.25 35.89 21.81
C MET A 61 0.25 36.12 21.81
N GLY A 62 0.86 36.03 23.00
CA GLY A 62 2.29 36.24 23.18
C GLY A 62 3.13 35.45 22.17
N LEU A 63 4.32 35.97 21.86
CA LEU A 63 5.23 35.39 20.86
C LEU A 63 5.45 33.89 21.05
N GLY A 64 5.43 33.40 22.30
CA GLY A 64 5.51 31.98 22.63
C GLY A 64 4.36 31.12 22.07
N CYS A 65 3.14 31.64 21.96
CA CYS A 65 2.00 30.92 21.39
C CYS A 65 2.11 30.82 19.85
N ARG A 66 2.53 31.90 19.19
CA ARG A 66 2.77 31.91 17.74
C ARG A 66 3.94 31.00 17.37
N PHE A 67 5.01 31.04 18.16
CA PHE A 67 6.18 30.16 17.99
C PHE A 67 5.81 28.70 18.23
N ARG A 68 5.09 28.39 19.32
CA ARG A 68 4.61 27.03 19.59
C ARG A 68 3.75 26.49 18.46
N ARG A 69 2.84 27.30 17.91
CA ARG A 69 2.00 26.87 16.77
C ARG A 69 2.82 26.64 15.51
N ALA A 70 3.74 27.54 15.18
CA ALA A 70 4.63 27.38 14.03
C ALA A 70 5.54 26.15 14.17
N VAL A 71 6.12 25.94 15.35
CA VAL A 71 6.97 24.78 15.66
C VAL A 71 6.17 23.49 15.62
N VAL A 72 4.96 23.44 16.18
CA VAL A 72 4.11 22.25 16.11
C VAL A 72 3.73 21.92 14.67
N THR A 73 3.37 22.92 13.85
CA THR A 73 3.09 22.71 12.43
C THR A 73 4.33 22.21 11.68
N ALA A 74 5.51 22.79 11.94
CA ALA A 74 6.75 22.35 11.32
C ALA A 74 7.10 20.90 11.70
N ILE A 75 6.93 20.54 12.99
CA ILE A 75 7.15 19.18 13.49
C ILE A 75 6.15 18.20 12.87
N MET A 76 4.86 18.54 12.81
CA MET A 76 3.83 17.70 12.18
C MET A 76 4.15 17.47 10.70
N ASN A 77 4.52 18.51 9.95
CA ASN A 77 4.90 18.38 8.55
C ASN A 77 6.16 17.51 8.37
N LEU A 78 7.13 17.64 9.26
CA LEU A 78 8.33 16.80 9.26
C LEU A 78 7.98 15.33 9.51
N PHE A 79 7.13 15.05 10.52
CA PHE A 79 6.65 13.70 10.76
C PHE A 79 5.90 13.15 9.55
N LEU A 80 4.99 13.92 8.95
CA LEU A 80 4.25 13.50 7.75
C LEU A 80 5.19 13.17 6.58
N PHE A 81 6.23 13.96 6.37
CA PHE A 81 7.25 13.68 5.35
C PHE A 81 7.97 12.35 5.62
N PHE A 82 8.41 12.11 6.85
CA PHE A 82 9.03 10.84 7.23
C PHE A 82 8.08 9.65 7.09
N TRP A 83 6.82 9.78 7.51
CA TRP A 83 5.80 8.75 7.34
C TRP A 83 5.56 8.44 5.86
N SER A 84 5.50 9.47 5.01
CA SER A 84 5.39 9.30 3.56
C SER A 84 6.60 8.57 2.98
N LEU A 85 7.82 8.91 3.42
CA LEU A 85 9.04 8.27 2.93
C LEU A 85 9.11 6.80 3.36
N ILE A 86 8.78 6.49 4.62
CA ILE A 86 8.77 5.14 5.16
C ILE A 86 7.73 4.28 4.44
N THR A 87 6.51 4.80 4.24
CA THR A 87 5.44 4.07 3.54
C THR A 87 5.80 3.83 2.08
N LEU A 88 6.32 4.83 1.37
CA LEU A 88 6.79 4.68 -0.01
C LEU A 88 7.89 3.61 -0.11
N TRP A 89 8.87 3.65 0.80
CA TRP A 89 9.96 2.68 0.82
C TRP A 89 9.47 1.27 1.15
N GLY A 90 8.54 1.13 2.11
CA GLY A 90 7.89 -0.13 2.44
C GLY A 90 7.11 -0.72 1.25
N ILE A 91 6.38 0.11 0.50
CA ILE A 91 5.67 -0.30 -0.71
C ILE A 91 6.65 -0.79 -1.78
N LEU A 92 7.76 -0.07 -2.01
CA LEU A 92 8.78 -0.47 -2.99
C LEU A 92 9.39 -1.83 -2.65
N ILE A 93 9.72 -2.07 -1.37
CA ILE A 93 10.23 -3.36 -0.91
C ILE A 93 9.17 -4.45 -1.06
N PHE A 94 7.92 -4.17 -0.71
CA PHE A 94 6.83 -5.11 -0.83
C PHE A 94 6.60 -5.52 -2.30
N LEU A 95 6.58 -4.56 -3.23
CA LEU A 95 6.47 -4.83 -4.66
C LEU A 95 7.66 -5.63 -5.17
N ARG A 96 8.89 -5.26 -4.79
CA ARG A 96 10.09 -6.00 -5.17
C ARG A 96 10.08 -7.43 -4.63
N TYR A 97 9.59 -7.64 -3.41
CA TYR A 97 9.44 -8.96 -2.82
C TYR A 97 8.39 -9.79 -3.56
N ARG A 98 7.23 -9.20 -3.89
CA ARG A 98 6.19 -9.88 -4.68
C ARG A 98 6.68 -10.23 -6.07
N TRP A 99 7.40 -9.32 -6.73
CA TRP A 99 7.98 -9.54 -8.05
C TRP A 99 8.98 -10.70 -8.05
N ARG A 100 9.94 -10.67 -7.11
CA ARG A 100 10.91 -11.77 -6.93
C ARG A 100 10.22 -13.11 -6.69
N LYS A 101 9.18 -13.13 -5.86
CA LYS A 101 8.43 -14.35 -5.57
C LYS A 101 7.74 -14.92 -6.82
N MET A 102 7.23 -14.07 -7.70
CA MET A 102 6.68 -14.52 -8.99
C MET A 102 7.77 -15.09 -9.90
N GLU A 103 8.93 -14.42 -10.00
CA GLU A 103 10.07 -14.89 -10.79
C GLU A 103 10.59 -16.26 -10.29
N GLU A 104 10.68 -16.46 -8.98
CA GLU A 104 11.08 -17.75 -8.38
C GLU A 104 10.09 -18.87 -8.72
N GLU A 105 8.78 -18.58 -8.70
CA GLU A 105 7.74 -19.56 -9.06
C GLU A 105 7.77 -19.90 -10.55
N GLU A 106 7.98 -18.91 -11.42
CA GLU A 106 8.12 -19.13 -12.87
C GLU A 106 9.41 -19.89 -13.21
N GLN A 107 10.55 -19.52 -12.60
CA GLN A 107 11.80 -20.25 -12.78
C GLN A 107 11.68 -21.70 -12.31
N ALA A 108 11.05 -21.95 -11.16
CA ALA A 108 10.80 -23.29 -10.67
C ALA A 108 9.91 -24.10 -11.63
N MET A 109 8.91 -23.48 -12.25
CA MET A 109 8.08 -24.09 -13.28
C MET A 109 8.91 -24.43 -14.53
N TYR A 110 9.68 -23.49 -15.08
CA TYR A 110 10.50 -23.76 -16.26
C TYR A 110 11.57 -24.82 -16.01
N GLU A 111 12.22 -24.82 -14.85
CA GLU A 111 13.17 -25.86 -14.47
C GLU A 111 12.49 -27.23 -14.32
N MET A 112 11.26 -27.27 -13.80
CA MET A 112 10.46 -28.49 -13.76
C MET A 112 10.14 -29.01 -15.17
N VAL A 113 9.70 -28.13 -16.07
CA VAL A 113 9.41 -28.45 -17.47
C VAL A 113 10.65 -29.00 -18.19
N LYS A 114 11.82 -28.33 -18.05
CA LYS A 114 13.08 -28.82 -18.63
C LYS A 114 13.45 -30.23 -18.14
N LYS A 115 13.28 -30.49 -16.84
CA LYS A 115 13.53 -31.82 -16.25
C LYS A 115 12.59 -32.89 -16.80
N ILE A 116 11.31 -32.57 -16.97
CA ILE A 116 10.33 -33.46 -17.59
C ILE A 116 10.75 -33.78 -19.03
N ILE A 117 11.05 -32.75 -19.82
CA ILE A 117 11.50 -32.89 -21.21
C ILE A 117 12.73 -33.78 -21.29
N ALA A 118 13.73 -33.57 -20.41
CA ALA A 118 14.94 -34.38 -20.39
C ALA A 118 14.65 -35.87 -20.15
N VAL A 119 13.78 -36.21 -19.19
CA VAL A 119 13.40 -37.61 -18.90
C VAL A 119 12.67 -38.24 -20.09
N VAL A 120 11.69 -37.53 -20.68
CA VAL A 120 10.92 -38.05 -21.82
C VAL A 120 11.82 -38.21 -23.05
N GLN A 121 12.75 -37.27 -23.28
CA GLN A 121 13.69 -37.33 -24.39
C GLN A 121 14.72 -38.45 -24.20
N ASP A 122 15.19 -38.69 -22.98
CA ASP A 122 16.13 -39.77 -22.67
C ASP A 122 15.49 -41.14 -22.90
N HIS A 123 14.28 -41.34 -22.38
CA HIS A 123 13.44 -42.52 -22.66
C HIS A 123 13.26 -42.75 -24.16
N TYR A 124 12.96 -41.68 -24.92
CA TYR A 124 12.84 -41.80 -26.38
C TYR A 124 14.15 -42.27 -27.05
N LYS A 125 15.31 -41.79 -26.60
CA LYS A 125 16.62 -42.24 -27.11
C LYS A 125 16.93 -43.68 -26.73
N GLU A 126 16.52 -44.13 -25.55
CA GLU A 126 16.68 -45.52 -25.10
C GLU A 126 15.81 -46.46 -25.93
N TRP A 127 14.56 -46.06 -26.21
CA TRP A 127 13.69 -46.75 -27.15
C TRP A 127 14.28 -46.80 -28.57
N GLU A 128 14.84 -45.70 -29.10
CA GLU A 128 15.48 -45.65 -30.42
C GLU A 128 16.68 -46.62 -30.52
N ARG A 129 17.38 -46.83 -29.40
CA ARG A 129 18.47 -47.82 -29.27
C ARG A 129 17.99 -49.26 -29.09
N ASN A 130 16.68 -49.51 -29.14
CA ASN A 130 16.04 -50.81 -28.87
C ASN A 130 16.28 -51.35 -27.44
N LEU A 131 16.60 -50.49 -26.47
CA LEU A 131 16.70 -50.87 -25.05
C LEU A 131 15.32 -51.00 -24.40
N GLU A 132 14.35 -50.24 -24.91
CA GLU A 132 13.00 -50.22 -24.38
C GLU A 132 11.94 -50.67 -25.38
N ARG A 133 10.81 -51.15 -24.85
CA ARG A 133 9.76 -51.76 -25.67
C ARG A 133 8.81 -50.76 -26.31
N TYR A 134 8.59 -49.60 -25.68
CA TYR A 134 7.53 -48.66 -26.05
C TYR A 134 8.01 -47.21 -26.12
N PRO A 135 7.53 -46.40 -27.09
CA PRO A 135 7.93 -45.01 -27.29
C PRO A 135 7.17 -44.00 -26.41
N TYR A 136 6.64 -44.42 -25.25
CA TYR A 136 5.84 -43.59 -24.36
C TYR A 136 6.17 -43.83 -22.89
N VAL A 137 5.98 -42.80 -22.07
CA VAL A 137 6.28 -42.82 -20.63
C VAL A 137 5.06 -42.44 -19.82
N GLY A 138 4.77 -43.19 -18.75
CA GLY A 138 3.69 -42.82 -17.83
C GLY A 138 3.99 -41.52 -17.07
N ILE A 139 3.03 -40.60 -17.01
CA ILE A 139 3.19 -39.31 -16.29
C ILE A 139 3.54 -39.55 -14.82
N PHE A 140 2.94 -40.57 -14.20
CA PHE A 140 3.23 -40.93 -12.81
C PHE A 140 4.65 -41.45 -12.62
N HIS A 141 5.19 -42.18 -13.59
CA HIS A 141 6.57 -42.65 -13.53
C HIS A 141 7.56 -41.48 -13.58
N VAL A 142 7.37 -40.54 -14.52
CA VAL A 142 8.22 -39.34 -14.61
C VAL A 142 8.18 -38.51 -13.34
N ARG A 143 6.98 -38.30 -12.78
CA ARG A 143 6.83 -37.56 -11.51
C ARG A 143 7.59 -38.21 -10.37
N ASP A 144 7.49 -39.52 -10.26
CA ASP A 144 8.05 -40.28 -9.15
C ASP A 144 9.58 -40.41 -9.27
N SER A 145 10.11 -40.38 -10.50
CA SER A 145 11.56 -40.25 -10.77
C SER A 145 12.10 -38.85 -10.48
N LEU A 146 11.33 -37.79 -10.75
CA LEU A 146 11.77 -36.39 -10.56
C LEU A 146 11.56 -35.85 -9.13
N ILE A 147 10.53 -36.33 -8.43
CA ILE A 147 10.08 -35.77 -7.14
C ILE A 147 10.12 -36.85 -6.06
N PRO A 148 11.11 -36.81 -5.13
CA PRO A 148 11.15 -37.75 -4.03
C PRO A 148 9.93 -37.60 -3.11
N PRO A 149 9.53 -38.66 -2.39
CA PRO A 149 8.28 -38.69 -1.62
C PRO A 149 8.16 -37.57 -0.58
N GLN A 150 9.29 -37.11 -0.02
CA GLN A 150 9.34 -36.06 0.99
C GLN A 150 8.93 -34.67 0.45
N SER A 151 9.24 -34.36 -0.81
CA SER A 151 8.98 -33.03 -1.40
C SER A 151 7.68 -32.95 -2.21
N ARG A 152 6.95 -34.07 -2.38
CA ARG A 152 5.68 -34.16 -3.13
C ARG A 152 4.69 -33.05 -2.78
N LYS A 153 4.45 -32.82 -1.49
CA LYS A 153 3.46 -31.82 -1.03
C LYS A 153 3.85 -30.39 -1.43
N LYS A 154 5.14 -30.05 -1.32
CA LYS A 154 5.66 -28.71 -1.66
C LYS A 154 5.66 -28.47 -3.17
N MET A 155 6.03 -29.49 -3.95
CA MET A 155 6.23 -29.37 -5.39
C MET A 155 4.95 -29.63 -6.21
N LYS A 156 3.88 -30.13 -5.58
CA LYS A 156 2.61 -30.44 -6.27
C LYS A 156 2.09 -29.28 -7.13
N ARG A 157 2.08 -28.06 -6.59
CA ARG A 157 1.61 -26.86 -7.33
C ARG A 157 2.47 -26.54 -8.56
N VAL A 158 3.80 -26.65 -8.41
CA VAL A 158 4.75 -26.41 -9.51
C VAL A 158 4.60 -27.49 -10.57
N TRP A 159 4.43 -28.75 -10.16
CA TRP A 159 4.20 -29.89 -11.05
C TRP A 159 2.92 -29.73 -11.87
N GLU A 160 1.78 -29.44 -11.22
CA GLU A 160 0.50 -29.25 -11.91
C GLU A 160 0.57 -28.10 -12.94
N ARG A 161 1.16 -26.97 -12.55
CA ARG A 161 1.36 -25.83 -13.46
C ARG A 161 2.31 -26.15 -14.61
N ALA A 162 3.37 -26.93 -14.36
CA ALA A 162 4.31 -27.36 -15.40
C ALA A 162 3.65 -28.33 -16.40
N VAL A 163 2.82 -29.27 -15.92
CA VAL A 163 2.07 -30.20 -16.78
C VAL A 163 1.05 -29.45 -17.65
N ASP A 164 0.36 -28.48 -17.07
CA ASP A 164 -0.59 -27.62 -17.79
C ASP A 164 0.13 -26.80 -18.87
N PHE A 165 1.27 -26.19 -18.53
CA PHE A 165 2.13 -25.47 -19.48
C PHE A 165 2.65 -26.37 -20.61
N LEU A 166 3.06 -27.60 -20.29
CA LEU A 166 3.48 -28.58 -21.29
C LEU A 166 2.33 -28.90 -22.25
N ALA A 167 1.13 -29.16 -21.74
CA ALA A 167 -0.03 -29.49 -22.57
C ALA A 167 -0.47 -28.32 -23.46
N SER A 168 -0.32 -27.06 -23.01
CA SER A 168 -0.76 -25.88 -23.75
C SER A 168 0.29 -25.32 -24.71
N ASN A 169 1.57 -25.36 -24.34
CA ASN A 169 2.63 -24.60 -25.03
C ASN A 169 3.74 -25.48 -25.64
N GLU A 170 3.94 -26.71 -25.19
CA GLU A 170 5.05 -27.56 -25.63
C GLU A 170 4.59 -28.58 -26.68
N SER A 171 4.89 -28.31 -27.96
CA SER A 171 4.48 -29.19 -29.07
C SER A 171 5.27 -30.50 -29.17
N ARG A 172 6.44 -30.57 -28.52
CA ARG A 172 7.36 -31.74 -28.56
C ARG A 172 6.84 -32.97 -27.83
N ILE A 173 5.96 -32.76 -26.86
CA ILE A 173 5.44 -33.81 -25.99
C ILE A 173 3.93 -33.84 -26.13
N GLN A 174 3.40 -34.97 -26.59
CA GLN A 174 1.97 -35.19 -26.65
C GLN A 174 1.51 -35.96 -25.41
N THR A 175 0.44 -35.48 -24.77
CA THR A 175 -0.24 -36.21 -23.70
C THR A 175 -1.32 -37.09 -24.30
N GLU A 176 -1.19 -38.41 -24.14
CA GLU A 176 -2.11 -39.41 -24.65
C GLU A 176 -2.66 -40.26 -23.49
N SER A 177 -3.89 -40.76 -23.59
CA SER A 177 -4.43 -41.77 -22.68
C SER A 177 -4.25 -43.16 -23.29
N HIS A 178 -3.51 -44.03 -22.62
CA HIS A 178 -3.28 -45.41 -23.03
C HIS A 178 -3.83 -46.39 -22.00
N ARG A 179 -4.46 -47.45 -22.47
CA ARG A 179 -4.99 -48.50 -21.59
C ARG A 179 -3.92 -49.53 -21.30
N VAL A 180 -3.27 -49.43 -20.14
CA VAL A 180 -2.19 -50.33 -19.70
C VAL A 180 -2.77 -51.26 -18.64
N ALA A 181 -2.62 -52.57 -18.83
CA ALA A 181 -3.15 -53.59 -17.91
C ALA A 181 -4.66 -53.47 -17.58
N GLY A 182 -5.44 -52.87 -18.47
CA GLY A 182 -6.88 -52.69 -18.30
C GLY A 182 -7.30 -51.35 -17.68
N GLU A 183 -6.37 -50.55 -17.19
CA GLU A 183 -6.58 -49.19 -16.64
C GLU A 183 -6.15 -48.11 -17.64
N ASP A 184 -6.90 -47.01 -17.71
CA ASP A 184 -6.54 -45.86 -18.54
C ASP A 184 -5.49 -45.01 -17.81
N MET A 185 -4.29 -44.95 -18.39
CA MET A 185 -3.15 -44.21 -17.87
C MET A 185 -2.79 -43.07 -18.81
N LEU A 186 -2.51 -41.89 -18.24
CA LEU A 186 -1.95 -40.79 -19.01
C LEU A 186 -0.45 -41.03 -19.24
N VAL A 187 -0.05 -40.95 -20.50
CA VAL A 187 1.33 -41.12 -20.96
C VAL A 187 1.77 -39.93 -21.78
N TRP A 188 3.09 -39.71 -21.79
CA TRP A 188 3.75 -38.74 -22.64
C TRP A 188 4.48 -39.45 -23.78
N ARG A 189 4.32 -38.90 -24.98
CA ARG A 189 4.96 -39.36 -26.20
C ARG A 189 5.78 -38.22 -26.81
N TRP A 190 7.01 -38.53 -27.21
CA TRP A 190 7.85 -37.60 -27.95
C TRP A 190 7.43 -37.57 -29.42
N THR A 191 7.17 -36.38 -29.96
CA THR A 191 6.65 -36.20 -31.33
C THR A 191 7.69 -35.73 -32.33
N GLN A 192 8.78 -35.09 -31.90
CA GLN A 192 9.79 -34.54 -32.80
C GLN A 192 10.88 -35.57 -33.15
N PRO A 193 11.09 -35.89 -34.44
CA PRO A 193 12.19 -36.76 -34.84
C PRO A 193 13.55 -36.12 -34.50
N SER A 194 14.49 -36.93 -34.05
CA SER A 194 15.89 -36.56 -33.76
C SER A 194 16.61 -35.92 -34.98
N TYR A 195 16.19 -36.28 -36.21
CA TYR A 195 16.80 -35.86 -37.47
C TYR A 195 16.44 -34.46 -37.97
N PHE A 196 15.46 -33.76 -37.35
CA PHE A 196 15.05 -32.42 -37.80
C PHE A 196 16.00 -31.30 -37.33
N SER A 197 17.02 -31.60 -36.53
CA SER A 197 17.99 -30.61 -36.04
C SER A 197 19.27 -30.47 -36.89
N ASP A 198 19.49 -31.32 -37.89
CA ASP A 198 20.72 -31.31 -38.69
C ASP A 198 20.58 -30.67 -40.09
N SER A 199 19.42 -30.08 -40.43
CA SER A 199 19.21 -29.48 -41.75
C SER A 199 19.37 -27.95 -41.82
N GLU A 200 19.89 -27.31 -40.77
CA GLU A 200 20.26 -25.89 -40.80
C GLU A 200 21.68 -25.68 -40.23
N HIS A 201 22.70 -26.24 -40.90
CA HIS A 201 24.07 -25.69 -40.90
C HIS A 201 24.84 -26.11 -42.16
#